data_AF-A0AAD7L312-F1
#
_entry.id   AF-A0AAD7L312-F1
#
_cell.length_a   1.000
_cell.length_b   1.000
_cell.length_c   1.000
_cell.angle_alpha   90.00
_cell.angle_beta   90.00
_cell.angle_gamma   90.00
#
_symmetry.space_group_name_H-M   'P 1'
#
loop_
_entity.id
_entity.type
_entity.pdbx_description
1 polymer ?
#
loop_
_entity_poly.entity_id
_entity_poly.type
_entity_poly.pdbx_seq_one_letter_code
_entity_poly.pdbx_strand_id
1 'polypeptide(L)'
;MKILPAVRTTGPTIPSMFLDKQLEDDKGYGFSIFKTDKEACITWLDDKPNGSVVYVSFESVAVLDNEQMEEIAFGLRNSGSYFMWVVRASEEDKLPKDFLNASN
;
A
#
# COMPACT_ATOMS: atom_id res chain seq x y z
N MET A 1 4.51 43.53 -16.98
CA MET A 1 4.45 42.97 -15.60
C MET A 1 3.53 41.76 -15.66
N LYS A 2 4.02 40.54 -15.39
CA LYS A 2 3.22 39.32 -15.48
C LYS A 2 2.51 39.10 -14.13
N ILE A 3 1.19 39.21 -14.11
CA ILE A 3 0.38 38.91 -12.92
C ILE A 3 0.23 37.39 -12.88
N LEU A 4 0.63 36.75 -11.78
CA LEU A 4 0.38 35.33 -11.56
C LEU A 4 -1.08 35.12 -11.16
N PRO A 5 -1.71 34.01 -11.60
CA PRO A 5 -3.06 33.67 -11.19
C PRO A 5 -3.12 33.42 -9.67
N ALA A 6 -4.30 33.65 -9.08
CA ALA A 6 -4.53 33.37 -7.67
C ALA A 6 -4.43 31.86 -7.42
N VAL A 7 -3.51 31.45 -6.55
CA VAL A 7 -3.31 30.06 -6.13
C VAL A 7 -3.81 29.90 -4.69
N ARG A 8 -4.58 28.83 -4.42
CA ARG A 8 -5.04 28.46 -3.07
C ARG A 8 -4.68 27.02 -2.78
N THR A 9 -4.16 26.78 -1.57
CA THR A 9 -3.89 25.44 -1.06
C THR A 9 -5.14 24.87 -0.40
N THR A 10 -5.65 23.77 -0.91
CA THR A 10 -6.85 23.08 -0.38
C THR A 10 -6.54 21.69 0.17
N GLY A 11 -5.26 21.34 0.29
CA GLY A 11 -4.83 20.05 0.81
C GLY A 11 -4.74 20.01 2.34
N PRO A 12 -4.61 18.80 2.92
CA PRO A 12 -4.50 17.50 2.24
C PRO A 12 -5.87 16.89 1.86
N THR A 13 -5.92 16.03 0.84
CA THR A 13 -7.14 15.32 0.41
C THR A 13 -7.26 13.94 1.06
N ILE A 14 -7.02 13.86 2.37
CA ILE A 14 -7.22 12.65 3.17
C ILE A 14 -8.66 12.68 3.73
N PRO A 15 -9.38 11.54 3.74
CA PRO A 15 -10.74 11.49 4.28
C PRO A 15 -10.82 12.06 5.71
N SER A 16 -11.85 12.86 5.96
CA SER A 16 -12.07 13.62 7.20
C SER A 16 -12.00 12.75 8.46
N MET A 17 -12.44 11.47 8.39
CA MET A 17 -12.37 10.56 9.54
C MET A 17 -10.94 10.39 10.12
N PHE A 18 -9.91 10.59 9.30
CA PHE A 18 -8.50 10.46 9.70
C PHE A 18 -7.86 11.80 10.12
N LEU A 19 -8.57 12.92 9.96
CA LEU A 19 -8.06 14.27 10.26
C LEU A 19 -9.00 15.00 11.23
N ASP A 20 -9.84 15.89 10.70
CA ASP A 20 -10.65 16.85 11.44
C ASP A 20 -12.01 16.29 11.88
N LYS A 21 -12.44 15.16 11.33
CA LYS A 21 -13.67 14.42 11.68
C LYS A 21 -14.94 15.26 11.59
N GLN A 22 -14.95 16.28 10.74
CA GLN A 22 -16.09 17.17 10.53
C GLN A 22 -17.15 16.56 9.60
N LEU A 23 -16.77 15.56 8.80
CA LEU A 23 -17.67 14.83 7.89
C LEU A 23 -17.77 13.37 8.32
N GLU A 24 -18.88 12.99 8.96
CA GLU A 24 -19.07 11.65 9.54
C GLU A 24 -19.06 10.52 8.49
N ASP A 25 -19.54 10.80 7.28
CA ASP A 25 -19.61 9.83 6.18
C ASP A 25 -18.31 9.71 5.37
N ASP A 26 -17.34 10.61 5.59
CA ASP A 26 -16.07 10.63 4.85
C ASP A 26 -15.05 9.67 5.46
N LYS A 27 -15.32 8.37 5.26
CA LYS A 27 -14.61 7.26 5.90
C LYS A 27 -13.48 6.63 5.08
N GLY A 28 -13.18 7.18 3.91
CA GLY A 28 -12.27 6.52 2.98
C GLY A 28 -12.34 7.13 1.60
N TYR A 29 -11.43 6.72 0.73
CA TYR A 29 -11.50 7.09 -0.68
C TYR A 29 -12.73 6.46 -1.34
N GLY A 30 -13.63 7.30 -1.86
CA GLY A 30 -14.93 6.88 -2.40
C GLY A 30 -14.88 6.14 -3.75
N PHE A 31 -13.74 6.13 -4.43
CA PHE A 31 -13.57 5.45 -5.72
C PHE A 31 -12.24 4.67 -5.76
N SER A 32 -12.30 3.39 -6.14
CA SER A 32 -11.12 2.54 -6.33
C SER A 32 -11.25 1.75 -7.62
N ILE A 33 -10.20 1.76 -8.43
CA ILE A 33 -10.10 0.95 -9.65
C ILE A 33 -9.66 -0.50 -9.36
N PHE A 34 -9.08 -0.76 -8.19
CA PHE A 34 -8.66 -2.10 -7.75
C PHE A 34 -9.58 -2.64 -6.67
N LYS A 35 -9.89 -3.93 -6.77
CA LYS A 35 -10.54 -4.68 -5.69
C LYS A 35 -9.47 -5.16 -4.72
N THR A 36 -9.74 -5.03 -3.42
CA THR A 36 -8.84 -5.43 -2.34
C THR A 36 -9.64 -6.18 -1.28
N ASP A 37 -9.05 -7.20 -0.67
CA ASP A 37 -9.62 -7.88 0.49
C ASP A 37 -9.23 -7.14 1.77
N LYS A 38 -9.94 -6.05 2.03
CA LYS A 38 -9.66 -5.17 3.17
C LYS A 38 -9.82 -5.89 4.50
N GLU A 39 -10.82 -6.76 4.62
CA GLU A 39 -11.14 -7.47 5.86
C GLU A 39 -10.04 -8.47 6.20
N ALA A 40 -9.55 -9.25 5.23
CA ALA A 40 -8.45 -10.17 5.45
C ALA A 40 -7.15 -9.43 5.84
N CYS A 41 -6.84 -8.31 5.18
CA CYS A 41 -5.65 -7.52 5.50
C CYS A 41 -5.69 -6.95 6.93
N ILE A 42 -6.82 -6.36 7.34
CA ILE A 42 -6.95 -5.79 8.69
C ILE A 42 -6.94 -6.90 9.74
N THR A 43 -7.66 -8.01 9.52
CA THR A 43 -7.67 -9.14 10.45
C THR A 43 -6.26 -9.71 10.66
N TRP A 44 -5.47 -9.86 9.59
CA TRP A 44 -4.09 -10.33 9.71
C TRP A 44 -3.18 -9.35 10.46
N LEU A 45 -3.42 -8.04 10.34
CA LEU A 45 -2.68 -6.99 11.05
C LEU A 45 -3.03 -6.97 12.55
N ASP A 46 -4.29 -7.16 12.90
CA ASP A 46 -4.76 -7.18 14.30
C ASP A 46 -4.07 -8.28 15.13
N ASP A 47 -3.62 -9.35 14.46
CA ASP A 47 -2.89 -10.46 15.08
C ASP A 47 -1.38 -10.19 15.29
N LYS A 48 -0.85 -9.02 14.89
CA LYS A 48 0.59 -8.71 15.00
C LYS A 48 0.87 -7.70 16.12
N PRO A 49 2.06 -7.76 16.76
CA PRO A 49 2.47 -6.73 17.71
C PRO A 49 2.46 -5.33 17.08
N ASN A 50 2.10 -4.31 17.86
CA ASN A 50 2.09 -2.92 17.40
C ASN A 50 3.45 -2.50 16.84
N GLY A 51 3.44 -1.92 15.63
CA GLY A 51 4.66 -1.43 14.97
C GLY A 51 5.62 -2.53 14.48
N SER A 52 5.19 -3.79 14.42
CA SER A 52 6.05 -4.92 14.00
C SER A 52 5.96 -5.29 12.52
N VAL A 53 5.04 -4.68 11.77
CA VAL A 53 4.78 -5.01 10.36
C VAL A 53 5.34 -3.94 9.44
N VAL A 54 6.08 -4.37 8.41
CA VAL A 54 6.49 -3.54 7.29
C VAL A 54 5.40 -3.55 6.22
N TYR A 55 4.81 -2.39 5.92
CA TYR A 55 3.90 -2.23 4.79
C TYR A 55 4.70 -1.87 3.53
N VAL A 56 4.47 -2.62 2.44
CA VAL A 56 5.15 -2.40 1.16
C VAL A 56 4.11 -2.27 0.05
N SER A 57 4.18 -1.16 -0.68
CA SER A 57 3.33 -0.89 -1.84
C SER A 57 4.09 -0.04 -2.84
N PHE A 58 3.96 -0.38 -4.13
CA PHE A 58 4.53 0.38 -5.25
C PHE A 58 3.44 1.16 -6.00
N GLU A 59 2.38 1.52 -5.28
CA GLU A 59 1.24 2.28 -5.80
C GLU A 59 0.56 1.59 -7.01
N SER A 60 -0.40 2.29 -7.62
CA SER A 60 -1.23 1.76 -8.69
C SER A 60 -0.54 1.67 -10.06
N VAL A 61 0.52 2.45 -10.29
CA VAL A 61 1.06 2.68 -11.64
C VAL A 61 2.49 2.17 -11.82
N ALA A 62 3.31 2.11 -10.75
CA ALA A 62 4.71 1.75 -10.93
C ALA A 62 4.84 0.29 -11.35
N VAL A 63 5.62 0.03 -12.40
CA VAL A 63 5.92 -1.31 -12.92
C VAL A 63 7.35 -1.64 -12.53
N LEU A 64 7.54 -2.76 -11.83
CA LEU A 64 8.87 -3.20 -11.42
C LEU A 64 9.44 -4.17 -12.46
N ASP A 65 10.75 -4.13 -12.67
CA ASP A 65 11.42 -5.17 -13.43
C ASP A 65 11.56 -6.46 -12.58
N ASN A 66 11.90 -7.57 -13.24
CA ASN A 66 11.97 -8.86 -12.58
C ASN A 66 13.10 -8.92 -11.54
N GLU A 67 14.22 -8.25 -11.79
CA GLU A 67 15.38 -8.22 -10.89
C GLU A 67 15.02 -7.46 -9.60
N GLN A 68 14.34 -6.31 -9.72
CA GLN A 68 13.83 -5.55 -8.58
C GLN A 68 12.81 -6.37 -7.77
N MET A 69 11.86 -7.02 -8.44
CA MET A 69 10.87 -7.88 -7.76
C MET A 69 11.55 -9.01 -6.98
N GLU A 70 12.58 -9.63 -7.56
CA GLU A 70 13.38 -10.67 -6.94
C GLU A 70 14.15 -10.16 -5.71
N GLU A 71 14.86 -9.03 -5.84
CA GLU A 71 15.61 -8.43 -4.74
C GLU A 71 14.71 -7.94 -3.60
N ILE A 72 13.54 -7.38 -3.92
CA ILE A 72 12.54 -6.99 -2.91
C ILE A 72 12.02 -8.24 -2.18
N ALA A 73 11.67 -9.30 -2.91
CA ALA A 73 11.18 -10.54 -2.32
C ALA A 73 12.20 -11.17 -1.37
N PHE A 74 13.46 -11.28 -1.79
CA PHE A 74 14.53 -11.80 -0.94
C PHE A 74 14.86 -10.87 0.23
N GLY A 75 14.87 -9.55 0.01
CA GLY A 75 15.07 -8.56 1.06
C GLY A 75 14.00 -8.67 2.16
N LEU A 76 12.73 -8.78 1.77
CA LEU A 76 11.62 -8.96 2.71
C LEU A 76 11.74 -10.28 3.47
N ARG A 77 12.03 -11.38 2.78
CA ARG A 77 12.23 -12.70 3.40
C ARG A 77 13.37 -12.70 4.42
N ASN A 78 14.48 -12.03 4.10
CA ASN A 78 15.67 -11.98 4.95
C ASN A 78 15.57 -10.94 6.07
N SER A 79 14.55 -10.06 6.05
CA SER A 79 14.37 -9.01 7.06
C SER A 79 14.04 -9.52 8.46
N GLY A 80 13.54 -10.75 8.58
CA GLY A 80 13.04 -11.32 9.83
C GLY A 80 11.82 -10.57 10.42
N SER A 81 11.25 -9.62 9.69
CA SER A 81 10.08 -8.85 10.09
C SER A 81 8.81 -9.43 9.50
N TYR A 82 7.68 -9.23 10.16
CA TYR A 82 6.39 -9.40 9.50
C TYR A 82 6.29 -8.35 8.38
N PHE A 83 5.80 -8.75 7.22
CA PHE A 83 5.56 -7.81 6.12
C PHE A 83 4.20 -8.06 5.48
N MET A 84 3.60 -6.98 5.00
CA MET A 84 2.41 -6.99 4.16
C MET A 84 2.75 -6.27 2.86
N TRP A 85 2.96 -7.05 1.80
CA TRP A 85 3.34 -6.55 0.49
C TRP A 85 2.15 -6.61 -0.48
N VAL A 86 1.73 -5.45 -0.99
CA VAL A 86 0.70 -5.35 -2.01
C VAL A 86 1.33 -5.55 -3.39
N VAL A 87 1.08 -6.71 -3.99
CA VAL A 87 1.47 -7.03 -5.37
C VAL A 87 0.22 -7.04 -6.24
N ARG A 88 0.25 -6.30 -7.35
CA ARG A 88 -0.87 -6.29 -8.31
C ARG A 88 -0.87 -7.60 -9.09
N ALA A 89 -2.05 -8.08 -9.48
CA ALA A 89 -2.19 -9.29 -10.29
C ALA A 89 -1.38 -9.26 -11.61
N SER A 90 -1.17 -8.07 -12.18
CA SER A 90 -0.35 -7.89 -13.39
C SER A 90 1.17 -7.96 -13.16
N GLU A 91 1.62 -7.98 -11.91
CA GLU A 91 3.03 -8.05 -11.52
C GLU A 91 3.36 -9.38 -10.81
N GLU A 92 2.35 -10.21 -10.53
CA GLU A 92 2.49 -11.45 -9.77
C GLU A 92 3.39 -12.47 -10.49
N ASP A 93 3.38 -12.46 -11.82
CA ASP A 93 4.21 -13.32 -12.67
C ASP A 93 5.72 -13.05 -12.54
N LYS A 94 6.09 -11.90 -11.97
CA LYS A 94 7.47 -11.49 -11.72
C LYS A 94 8.00 -11.92 -10.36
N LEU A 95 7.14 -12.45 -9.49
CA LEU A 95 7.59 -12.96 -8.20
C LEU A 95 8.47 -14.20 -8.39
N PRO A 96 9.51 -14.39 -7.55
CA PRO A 96 10.27 -15.63 -7.55
C PRO A 96 9.34 -16.83 -7.30
N LYS A 97 9.49 -17.89 -8.11
CA LYS A 97 8.56 -19.04 -8.14
C LYS A 97 8.35 -19.72 -6.78
N ASP A 98 9.37 -19.69 -5.92
CA ASP A 98 9.35 -20.32 -4.60
C ASP A 98 8.98 -19.34 -3.47
N PHE A 99 8.66 -18.08 -3.78
CA PHE A 99 8.37 -17.06 -2.78
C PHE A 99 7.10 -17.37 -1.99
N LEU A 100 6.05 -17.85 -2.66
CA LEU A 100 4.76 -18.17 -2.04
C LEU A 100 4.71 -19.56 -1.39
N ASN A 101 5.63 -20.45 -1.75
CA ASN A 101 5.67 -21.83 -1.27
C ASN A 101 6.43 -21.98 0.05
N ALA A 102 7.10 -20.94 0.51
CA ALA A 102 7.83 -20.94 1.78
C ALA A 102 6.89 -20.54 2.92
N SER A 103 6.13 -21.49 3.44
CA SER A 103 5.48 -21.35 4.74
C SER A 103 6.55 -21.34 5.83
N ASN A 104 6.70 -20.23 6.54
CA ASN A 104 7.28 -20.18 7.88
C ASN A 104 6.18 -19.83 8.86
#